data_AF-G1NY12-F1
#
_entry.id   AF-G1NY12-F1
#
_cell.length_a   1.000
_cell.length_b   1.000
_cell.length_c   1.000
_cell.angle_alpha   90.00
_cell.angle_beta   90.00
_cell.angle_gamma   90.00
#
_symmetry.space_group_name_H-M   'P 1'
#
loop_
_entity.id
_entity.type
_entity.pdbx_description
1 polymer ?
#
loop_
_entity_poly.entity_id
_entity_poly.type
_entity_poly.pdbx_seq_one_letter_code
_entity_poly.pdbx_strand_id
1 'polypeptide(L)'
;MSSGCRIECIFFSEFHPTLGPKITYQVPEDFISRELFDTVQVYIITKPELQNKLITVTAMEKKLIGCPVCIEHKKYSRNALLFNLGFVCDAQAKTCALEPIVKKLAGYLTTLELESSFVSSEESKQKLVPIMTILLEELNASGRCTLPIDESNTIHLKVIEQRPDPPVVQEYDVPVFTKDKEDFFSSQWDLTTQQILPYIDGFRHVQKISAEADVELNLVRIAIQNLLYYGVVTLASILQYSNVYCPTPKVQDLVDDKSLQEECLSYVTKQGN
;
A
#
# COMPACT_ATOMS: atom_id res chain seq x y z
N MET A 1 7.27 -15.02 -5.84
CA MET A 1 6.30 -15.42 -4.80
C MET A 1 6.02 -14.21 -3.91
N SER A 2 5.11 -13.34 -4.34
CA SER A 2 4.65 -12.21 -3.53
C SER A 2 3.66 -12.73 -2.50
N SER A 3 4.12 -12.97 -1.28
CA SER A 3 3.28 -13.00 -0.09
C SER A 3 2.73 -11.59 0.13
N GLY A 4 1.78 -11.22 -0.74
CA GLY A 4 0.99 -10.00 -0.63
C GLY A 4 0.21 -10.02 0.68
N CYS A 5 0.01 -8.85 1.26
CA CYS A 5 -0.69 -8.68 2.52
C CYS A 5 -2.10 -9.31 2.42
N ARG A 6 -2.27 -10.52 2.96
CA ARG A 6 -3.53 -11.24 2.93
C ARG A 6 -4.34 -10.83 4.16
N ILE A 7 -5.55 -10.37 3.89
CA ILE A 7 -6.49 -10.03 4.95
C ILE A 7 -7.19 -11.33 5.33
N GLU A 8 -7.12 -11.69 6.60
CA GLU A 8 -7.78 -12.89 7.11
C GLU A 8 -9.21 -12.57 7.53
N CYS A 9 -9.41 -11.43 8.21
CA CYS A 9 -10.72 -11.02 8.69
C CYS A 9 -10.94 -9.52 8.70
N ILE A 10 -12.21 -9.15 8.66
CA ILE A 10 -12.68 -7.80 8.95
C ILE A 10 -13.70 -7.92 10.07
N PHE A 11 -13.59 -7.06 11.07
CA PHE A 11 -14.55 -7.00 12.17
C PHE A 11 -15.05 -5.57 12.37
N PHE A 12 -16.29 -5.47 12.84
CA PHE A 12 -16.94 -4.23 13.21
C PHE A 12 -17.39 -4.35 14.67
N SER A 13 -16.98 -3.38 15.47
CA SER A 13 -17.27 -3.29 16.89
C SER A 13 -17.94 -1.97 17.21
N GLU A 14 -18.92 -2.03 18.11
CA GLU A 14 -19.68 -0.88 18.59
C GLU A 14 -19.64 -0.86 20.13
N PHE A 15 -19.60 0.34 20.72
CA PHE A 15 -19.74 0.49 22.16
C PHE A 15 -21.23 0.55 22.53
N HIS A 16 -21.75 -0.51 23.13
CA HIS A 16 -23.13 -0.52 23.60
C HIS A 16 -23.25 0.20 24.96
N PRO A 17 -24.22 1.11 25.15
CA PRO A 17 -24.35 1.93 26.38
C PRO A 17 -24.45 1.13 27.68
N THR A 18 -25.04 -0.07 27.64
CA THR A 18 -25.32 -0.92 28.81
C THR A 18 -24.41 -2.14 28.93
N LEU A 19 -23.82 -2.61 27.82
CA LEU A 19 -23.07 -3.87 27.76
C LEU A 19 -21.57 -3.66 27.53
N GLY A 20 -21.16 -2.41 27.26
CA GLY A 20 -19.77 -2.07 26.97
C GLY A 20 -19.37 -2.38 25.51
N PRO A 21 -18.07 -2.48 25.22
CA PRO A 21 -17.57 -2.74 23.87
C PRO A 21 -17.95 -4.16 23.43
N LYS A 22 -18.59 -4.29 22.26
CA LYS A 22 -18.99 -5.59 21.69
C LYS A 22 -18.61 -5.64 20.21
N ILE A 23 -18.09 -6.77 19.75
CA ILE A 23 -18.02 -7.05 18.30
C ILE A 23 -19.44 -7.41 17.86
N THR A 24 -20.02 -6.62 16.97
CA THR A 24 -21.36 -6.88 16.43
C THR A 24 -21.28 -7.72 15.17
N TYR A 25 -20.26 -7.51 14.34
CA TYR A 25 -20.06 -8.27 13.09
C TYR A 25 -18.60 -8.66 12.90
N GLN A 26 -18.40 -9.88 12.40
CA GLN A 26 -17.09 -10.43 12.07
C GLN A 26 -17.24 -11.26 10.80
N VAL A 27 -16.30 -11.10 9.87
CA VAL A 27 -16.25 -11.86 8.61
C VAL A 27 -14.81 -12.34 8.41
N PRO A 28 -14.56 -13.66 8.38
CA PRO A 28 -15.48 -14.79 8.62
C PRO A 28 -16.00 -14.87 10.07
N GLU A 29 -17.13 -15.54 10.27
CA GLU A 29 -17.73 -15.75 11.60
C GLU A 29 -16.78 -16.52 12.54
N ASP A 30 -16.72 -16.09 13.80
CA ASP A 30 -15.95 -16.66 14.92
C ASP A 30 -14.42 -16.79 14.74
N PHE A 31 -13.82 -16.03 13.83
CA PHE A 31 -12.35 -16.05 13.69
C PHE A 31 -11.60 -15.38 14.84
N ILE A 32 -12.22 -14.41 15.51
CA ILE A 32 -11.62 -13.73 16.67
C ILE A 32 -12.05 -14.50 17.94
N SER A 33 -11.09 -15.22 18.53
CA SER A 33 -11.30 -15.90 19.81
C SER A 33 -11.65 -14.89 20.91
N ARG A 34 -12.54 -15.27 21.84
CA ARG A 34 -12.93 -14.41 22.98
C ARG A 34 -11.73 -13.94 23.81
N GLU A 35 -10.67 -14.75 23.90
CA GLU A 35 -9.41 -14.41 24.59
C GLU A 35 -8.62 -13.28 23.88
N LEU A 36 -8.60 -13.30 22.54
CA LEU A 36 -8.01 -12.23 21.75
C LEU A 36 -8.85 -10.96 21.87
N PHE A 37 -10.18 -11.11 21.89
CA PHE A 37 -11.07 -9.99 22.12
C PHE A 37 -10.86 -9.36 23.50
N ASP A 38 -10.83 -10.14 24.58
CA ASP A 38 -10.62 -9.61 25.94
C ASP A 38 -9.27 -8.86 26.08
N THR A 39 -8.23 -9.34 25.38
CA THR A 39 -6.91 -8.68 25.37
C THR A 39 -6.90 -7.40 24.55
N VAL A 40 -7.63 -7.37 23.42
CA VAL A 40 -7.61 -6.24 22.47
C VAL A 40 -8.81 -5.29 22.67
N GLN A 41 -9.80 -5.62 23.50
CA GLN A 41 -11.01 -4.83 23.79
C GLN A 41 -10.68 -3.41 24.25
N VAL A 42 -9.63 -3.26 25.05
CA VAL A 42 -9.12 -1.96 25.54
C VAL A 42 -8.58 -1.09 24.39
N TYR A 43 -8.05 -1.73 23.35
CA TYR A 43 -7.54 -1.07 22.15
C TYR A 43 -8.64 -0.92 21.09
N ILE A 44 -9.64 -1.79 21.04
CA ILE A 44 -10.76 -1.67 20.09
C ILE A 44 -11.60 -0.45 20.41
N ILE A 45 -11.78 -0.11 21.69
CA ILE A 45 -12.49 1.11 22.13
C ILE A 45 -11.57 1.88 23.08
N THR A 46 -10.64 2.62 22.49
CA THR A 46 -9.70 3.46 23.22
C THR A 46 -10.41 4.61 23.94
N LYS A 47 -9.73 5.16 24.96
CA LYS A 47 -10.13 6.43 25.58
C LYS A 47 -10.28 7.53 24.52
N PRO A 48 -11.16 8.53 24.73
CA PRO A 48 -11.43 9.61 23.75
C PRO A 48 -10.18 10.37 23.28
N GLU A 49 -9.10 10.36 24.06
CA GLU A 49 -7.80 10.97 23.72
C GLU A 49 -7.05 10.31 22.53
N LEU A 50 -7.37 9.05 22.21
CA LEU A 50 -6.75 8.27 21.12
C LEU A 50 -7.71 8.05 19.95
N GLN A 51 -8.78 8.82 19.89
CA GLN A 51 -9.83 8.68 18.90
C GLN A 51 -9.44 9.31 17.55
N ASN A 52 -9.94 8.74 16.45
CA ASN A 52 -9.58 9.12 15.08
C ASN A 52 -8.08 8.96 14.75
N LYS A 53 -7.36 8.20 15.56
CA LYS A 53 -5.99 7.74 15.29
C LYS A 53 -6.04 6.27 14.90
N LEU A 54 -5.26 5.92 13.90
CA LEU A 54 -5.04 4.53 13.53
C LEU A 54 -4.31 3.82 14.68
N ILE A 55 -4.83 2.66 15.06
CA ILE A 55 -4.24 1.79 16.06
C ILE A 55 -3.82 0.49 15.39
N THR A 56 -2.56 0.13 15.58
CA THR A 56 -2.00 -1.11 15.06
C THR A 56 -1.49 -1.90 16.25
N VAL A 57 -2.14 -3.04 16.54
CA VAL A 57 -1.82 -3.90 17.68
C VAL A 57 -1.40 -5.27 17.14
N THR A 58 -0.25 -5.75 17.57
CA THR A 58 0.19 -7.12 17.28
C THR A 58 -0.11 -7.99 18.50
N ALA A 59 -0.94 -9.01 18.34
CA ALA A 59 -1.33 -9.94 19.40
C ALA A 59 -1.42 -11.37 18.84
N MET A 60 -0.84 -12.35 19.56
CA MET A 60 -0.90 -13.78 19.23
C MET A 60 -0.59 -14.11 17.75
N GLU A 61 0.54 -13.62 17.24
CA GLU A 61 0.95 -13.83 15.83
C GLU A 61 -0.06 -13.29 14.79
N LYS A 62 -0.97 -12.41 15.21
CA LYS A 62 -1.86 -11.64 14.32
C LYS A 62 -1.63 -10.16 14.53
N LYS A 63 -1.85 -9.39 13.46
CA LYS A 63 -1.76 -7.93 13.48
C LYS A 63 -3.15 -7.36 13.21
N LEU A 64 -3.67 -6.66 14.20
CA LEU A 64 -4.95 -5.98 14.15
C LEU A 64 -4.72 -4.51 13.84
N ILE A 65 -5.40 -4.01 12.83
CA ILE A 65 -5.40 -2.62 12.42
C ILE A 65 -6.81 -2.10 12.62
N GLY A 66 -6.99 -1.09 13.46
CA GLY A 66 -8.29 -0.49 13.74
C GLY A 66 -8.25 1.02 13.62
N CYS A 67 -9.42 1.63 13.42
CA CYS A 67 -9.59 3.07 13.48
C CYS A 67 -10.86 3.38 14.28
N PRO A 68 -10.74 3.64 15.60
CA PRO A 68 -11.88 3.99 16.43
C PRO A 68 -12.38 5.38 16.06
N VAL A 69 -13.66 5.46 15.70
CA VAL A 69 -14.35 6.70 15.31
C VAL A 69 -15.25 7.15 16.46
N CYS A 70 -15.23 8.46 16.75
CA CYS A 70 -16.28 9.11 17.55
C CYS A 70 -17.20 9.84 16.62
N ILE A 71 -18.50 9.71 16.87
CA ILE A 71 -19.46 10.67 16.34
C ILE A 71 -20.23 11.21 17.53
N GLU A 72 -19.95 12.46 17.89
CA GLU A 72 -20.71 13.17 18.91
C GLU A 72 -21.98 13.75 18.27
N HIS A 73 -23.15 13.24 18.66
CA HIS A 73 -24.43 13.76 18.21
C HIS A 73 -25.50 13.61 19.29
N LYS A 74 -26.33 14.64 19.45
CA LYS A 74 -27.43 14.68 20.43
C LYS A 74 -28.57 13.68 20.16
N LYS A 75 -28.50 12.94 19.04
CA LYS A 75 -29.45 11.87 18.70
C LYS A 75 -29.13 10.57 19.44
N TYR A 76 -27.92 10.41 19.96
CA TYR A 76 -27.48 9.18 20.62
C TYR A 76 -27.71 9.24 22.14
N SER A 77 -28.00 8.10 22.74
CA SER A 77 -28.33 7.93 24.17
C SER A 77 -27.23 8.33 25.16
N ARG A 78 -26.05 8.75 24.68
CA ARG A 78 -24.96 9.37 25.46
C ARG A 78 -24.32 10.62 24.82
N ASN A 79 -24.99 11.24 23.84
CA ASN A 79 -24.43 12.29 22.99
C ASN A 79 -23.22 11.88 22.13
N ALA A 80 -22.79 10.62 22.16
CA ALA A 80 -21.71 10.09 21.34
C ALA A 80 -21.95 8.62 20.97
N LEU A 81 -21.67 8.28 19.72
CA LEU A 81 -21.62 6.93 19.16
C LEU A 81 -20.16 6.58 18.88
N LEU A 82 -19.71 5.47 19.47
CA LEU A 82 -18.34 4.97 19.36
C LEU A 82 -18.38 3.65 18.60
N PHE A 83 -17.72 3.59 17.46
CA PHE A 83 -17.54 2.36 16.70
C PHE A 83 -16.12 2.23 16.20
N ASN A 84 -15.72 1.01 15.89
CA ASN A 84 -14.43 0.69 15.34
C ASN A 84 -14.59 -0.36 14.25
N LEU A 85 -13.98 -0.08 13.10
CA LEU A 85 -13.82 -1.07 12.04
C LEU A 85 -12.35 -1.46 11.99
N GLY A 86 -12.09 -2.76 12.09
CA GLY A 86 -10.74 -3.30 12.11
C GLY A 86 -10.51 -4.40 11.09
N PHE A 87 -9.27 -4.48 10.63
CA PHE A 87 -8.75 -5.53 9.76
C PHE A 87 -7.79 -6.40 10.58
N VAL A 88 -7.87 -7.71 10.37
CA VAL A 88 -6.97 -8.70 10.94
C VAL A 88 -6.13 -9.27 9.80
N CYS A 89 -4.82 -9.21 9.98
CA CYS A 89 -3.84 -9.77 9.06
C CYS A 89 -2.84 -10.63 9.83
N ASP A 90 -2.14 -11.49 9.10
CA ASP A 90 -1.05 -12.29 9.64
C ASP A 90 0.09 -11.39 10.18
N ALA A 91 0.78 -11.79 11.26
CA ALA A 91 1.80 -10.97 11.92
C ALA A 91 2.99 -10.63 11.03
N GLN A 92 3.32 -11.49 10.06
CA GLN A 92 4.43 -11.28 9.12
C GLN A 92 4.02 -10.45 7.89
N ALA A 93 2.73 -10.14 7.73
CA ALA A 93 2.24 -9.42 6.57
C ALA A 93 2.57 -7.92 6.65
N LYS A 94 2.86 -7.30 5.49
CA LYS A 94 3.14 -5.87 5.38
C LYS A 94 1.86 -5.04 5.51
N THR A 95 1.47 -4.73 6.75
CA THR A 95 0.24 -4.00 7.05
C THR A 95 0.24 -2.53 6.67
N CYS A 96 1.39 -1.92 6.38
CA CYS A 96 1.50 -0.48 6.11
C CYS A 96 0.65 -0.04 4.89
N ALA A 97 0.38 -0.95 3.95
CA ALA A 97 -0.47 -0.70 2.80
C ALA A 97 -1.97 -0.61 3.15
N LEU A 98 -2.41 -1.22 4.25
CA LEU A 98 -3.80 -1.29 4.67
C LEU A 98 -4.20 -0.12 5.58
N GLU A 99 -3.23 0.50 6.25
CA GLU A 99 -3.46 1.62 7.17
C GLU A 99 -4.29 2.77 6.56
N PRO A 100 -4.00 3.26 5.33
CA PRO A 100 -4.80 4.32 4.72
C PRO A 100 -6.20 3.84 4.33
N ILE A 101 -6.35 2.55 4.03
CA ILE A 101 -7.63 1.94 3.62
C ILE A 101 -8.58 1.92 4.82
N VAL A 102 -8.11 1.45 5.98
CA VAL A 102 -8.91 1.43 7.22
C VAL A 102 -9.33 2.85 7.61
N LYS A 103 -8.40 3.81 7.52
CA LYS A 103 -8.70 5.22 7.81
C LYS A 103 -9.72 5.82 6.83
N LYS A 104 -9.59 5.51 5.53
CA LYS A 104 -10.54 5.98 4.51
C LYS A 104 -11.92 5.36 4.71
N LEU A 105 -12.00 4.07 5.03
CA LEU A 105 -13.24 3.38 5.37
C LEU A 105 -13.91 3.97 6.62
N ALA A 106 -13.14 4.25 7.67
CA ALA A 106 -13.64 4.95 8.85
C ALA A 106 -14.22 6.33 8.48
N GLY A 107 -13.56 7.07 7.59
CA GLY A 107 -14.07 8.33 7.04
C GLY A 107 -15.40 8.17 6.29
N TYR A 108 -15.49 7.18 5.38
CA TYR A 108 -16.74 6.89 4.66
C TYR A 108 -17.88 6.48 5.59
N LEU A 109 -17.61 5.66 6.60
CA LEU A 109 -18.63 5.29 7.59
C LEU A 109 -19.08 6.50 8.42
N THR A 110 -18.18 7.44 8.68
CA THR A 110 -18.51 8.70 9.37
C THR A 110 -19.46 9.56 8.53
N THR A 111 -19.17 9.73 7.23
CA THR A 111 -20.04 10.50 6.34
C THR A 111 -21.39 9.82 6.14
N LEU A 112 -21.40 8.49 5.96
CA LEU A 112 -22.63 7.70 5.87
C LEU A 112 -23.48 7.82 7.13
N GLU A 113 -22.88 7.83 8.31
CA GLU A 113 -23.65 7.99 9.55
C GLU A 113 -24.28 9.39 9.68
N LEU A 114 -23.55 10.43 9.28
CA LEU A 114 -24.06 11.80 9.32
C LEU A 114 -25.20 12.04 8.32
N GLU A 115 -25.13 11.43 7.14
CA GLU A 115 -26.11 11.61 6.06
C GLU A 115 -27.34 10.71 6.23
N SER A 116 -27.14 9.41 6.43
CA SER A 116 -28.21 8.40 6.41
C SER A 116 -28.43 7.69 7.74
N SER A 117 -27.65 7.98 8.78
CA SER A 117 -27.73 7.30 10.09
C SER A 117 -27.65 5.77 9.95
N PHE A 118 -26.72 5.31 9.09
CA PHE A 118 -26.53 3.94 8.65
C PHE A 118 -26.19 2.93 9.78
N VAL A 119 -25.43 3.35 10.79
CA VAL A 119 -25.07 2.63 12.01
C VAL A 119 -26.15 2.78 13.08
N SER A 120 -27.10 3.70 12.93
CA SER A 120 -28.26 3.79 13.84
C SER A 120 -29.39 2.83 13.48
N SER A 121 -29.59 2.57 12.19
CA SER A 121 -30.66 1.69 11.70
C SER A 121 -30.21 0.22 11.65
N GLU A 122 -31.01 -0.66 12.24
CA GLU A 122 -30.72 -2.10 12.34
C GLU A 122 -30.77 -2.81 10.97
N GLU A 123 -31.56 -2.28 10.02
CA GLU A 123 -31.66 -2.79 8.65
C GLU A 123 -30.39 -2.51 7.83
N SER A 124 -29.78 -1.34 7.99
CA SER A 124 -28.51 -0.99 7.34
C SER A 124 -27.32 -1.67 8.00
N LYS A 125 -27.39 -1.97 9.30
CA LYS A 125 -26.39 -2.84 9.97
C LYS A 125 -26.30 -4.22 9.33
N GLN A 126 -27.42 -4.81 8.91
CA GLN A 126 -27.39 -6.09 8.18
C GLN A 126 -26.73 -5.97 6.79
N LYS A 127 -26.84 -4.81 6.12
CA LYS A 127 -26.15 -4.54 4.85
C LYS A 127 -24.63 -4.39 5.02
N LEU A 128 -24.13 -4.11 6.22
CA LEU A 128 -22.68 -4.02 6.47
C LEU A 128 -21.98 -5.37 6.28
N VAL A 129 -22.62 -6.47 6.65
CA VAL A 129 -22.06 -7.83 6.56
C VAL A 129 -21.69 -8.20 5.11
N PRO A 130 -22.60 -8.14 4.11
CA PRO A 130 -22.23 -8.44 2.73
C PRO A 130 -21.19 -7.46 2.17
N ILE A 131 -21.19 -6.19 2.60
CA ILE A 131 -20.16 -5.23 2.22
C ILE A 131 -18.78 -5.68 2.72
N MET A 132 -18.69 -6.14 3.97
CA MET A 132 -17.44 -6.65 4.54
C MET A 132 -16.97 -7.92 3.84
N THR A 133 -17.88 -8.83 3.46
CA THR A 133 -17.55 -10.02 2.68
C THR A 133 -16.99 -9.68 1.31
N ILE A 134 -17.66 -8.79 0.56
CA ILE A 134 -17.18 -8.35 -0.76
C ILE A 134 -15.84 -7.62 -0.63
N LEU A 135 -15.68 -6.78 0.39
CA LEU A 135 -14.40 -6.11 0.67
C LEU A 135 -13.28 -7.12 0.92
N LEU A 136 -13.53 -8.17 1.70
CA LEU A 136 -12.55 -9.21 1.99
C LEU A 136 -12.14 -9.97 0.71
N GLU A 137 -13.12 -10.32 -0.13
CA GLU A 137 -12.86 -11.05 -1.39
C GLU A 137 -12.15 -10.17 -2.41
N GLU A 138 -12.64 -8.96 -2.69
CA GLU A 138 -12.08 -8.05 -3.69
C GLU A 138 -10.68 -7.53 -3.31
N LEU A 139 -10.46 -7.21 -2.03
CA LEU A 139 -9.13 -6.79 -1.58
C LEU A 139 -8.11 -7.93 -1.67
N ASN A 140 -8.51 -9.18 -1.38
CA ASN A 140 -7.64 -10.34 -1.52
C ASN A 140 -7.45 -10.77 -2.99
N ALA A 141 -8.41 -10.53 -3.87
CA ALA A 141 -8.35 -10.93 -5.28
C ALA A 141 -7.63 -9.91 -6.17
N SER A 142 -8.01 -8.64 -6.10
CA SER A 142 -7.56 -7.60 -7.03
C SER A 142 -6.83 -6.42 -6.36
N GLY A 143 -6.91 -6.30 -5.04
CA GLY A 143 -6.37 -5.17 -4.29
C GLY A 143 -7.06 -3.84 -4.61
N ARG A 144 -8.21 -3.87 -5.30
CA ARG A 144 -9.04 -2.70 -5.63
C ARG A 144 -10.48 -3.06 -5.31
N CYS A 145 -11.21 -2.15 -4.68
CA CYS A 145 -12.63 -2.36 -4.43
C CYS A 145 -13.39 -1.08 -4.78
N THR A 146 -14.40 -1.21 -5.63
CA THR A 146 -15.36 -0.15 -5.92
C THR A 146 -16.73 -0.67 -5.53
N LEU A 147 -17.26 -0.18 -4.42
CA LEU A 147 -18.51 -0.67 -3.86
C LEU A 147 -19.52 0.46 -3.74
N PRO A 148 -20.62 0.44 -4.52
CA PRO A 148 -21.74 1.36 -4.35
C PRO A 148 -22.59 0.90 -3.15
N ILE A 149 -22.74 1.75 -2.14
CA ILE A 149 -23.59 1.46 -0.97
C ILE A 149 -24.99 2.07 -1.15
N ASP A 150 -25.05 3.26 -1.74
CA ASP A 150 -26.29 4.01 -1.93
C ASP A 150 -26.27 4.77 -3.27
N GLU A 151 -27.39 5.40 -3.65
CA GLU A 151 -27.51 6.23 -4.86
C GLU A 151 -26.50 7.40 -4.87
N SER A 152 -26.09 7.87 -3.69
CA SER A 152 -25.17 9.00 -3.51
C SER A 152 -23.75 8.61 -3.10
N ASN A 153 -23.51 7.38 -2.66
CA ASN A 153 -22.27 7.01 -1.97
C ASN A 153 -21.60 5.76 -2.55
N THR A 154 -20.43 5.97 -3.18
CA THR A 154 -19.56 4.91 -3.71
C THR A 154 -18.21 4.89 -2.98
N ILE A 155 -17.88 3.74 -2.39
CA ILE A 155 -16.60 3.53 -1.73
C ILE A 155 -15.58 3.07 -2.77
N HIS A 156 -14.49 3.85 -2.92
CA HIS A 156 -13.36 3.48 -3.77
C HIS A 156 -12.11 3.23 -2.93
N LEU A 157 -11.64 1.99 -2.92
CA LEU A 157 -10.43 1.55 -2.22
C LEU A 157 -9.43 1.00 -3.22
N LYS A 158 -8.16 1.31 -2.99
CA LYS A 158 -7.03 0.77 -3.73
C LYS A 158 -5.91 0.51 -2.73
N VAL A 159 -5.43 -0.72 -2.69
CA VAL A 159 -4.21 -1.08 -1.97
C VAL A 159 -3.04 -0.46 -2.71
N ILE A 160 -2.30 0.39 -2.00
CA ILE A 160 -1.09 1.02 -2.52
C ILE A 160 0.08 0.28 -1.90
N GLU A 161 0.90 -0.36 -2.74
CA GLU A 161 2.15 -0.95 -2.29
C GLU A 161 3.11 0.16 -1.86
N GLN A 162 3.42 0.19 -0.56
CA GLN A 162 4.49 1.04 -0.05
C GLN A 162 5.84 0.40 -0.38
N ARG A 163 6.53 0.99 -1.36
CA ARG A 163 7.89 0.62 -1.72
C ARG A 163 8.87 1.32 -0.79
N PRO A 164 10.07 0.75 -0.57
CA PRO A 164 11.10 1.43 0.20
C PRO A 164 11.53 2.73 -0.51
N ASP A 165 11.97 3.70 0.28
CA ASP A 165 12.50 4.95 -0.26
C ASP A 165 13.68 4.66 -1.20
N PRO A 166 13.71 5.26 -2.39
CA PRO A 166 14.77 5.00 -3.36
C PRO A 166 16.09 5.64 -2.86
N PRO A 167 17.24 5.02 -3.15
CA PRO A 167 18.53 5.64 -2.83
C PRO A 167 18.70 6.95 -3.60
N VAL A 168 19.53 7.84 -3.06
CA VAL A 168 19.82 9.14 -3.69
C VAL A 168 20.63 8.92 -4.95
N VAL A 169 20.08 9.34 -6.09
CA VAL A 169 20.74 9.30 -7.40
C VAL A 169 21.87 10.32 -7.43
N GLN A 170 23.09 9.90 -7.73
CA GLN A 170 24.24 10.78 -7.91
C GLN A 170 24.38 11.21 -9.38
N GLU A 171 25.12 12.28 -9.60
CA GLU A 171 25.26 12.88 -10.94
C GLU A 171 26.05 11.99 -11.92
N TYR A 172 26.93 11.15 -11.38
CA TYR A 172 27.77 10.21 -12.10
C TYR A 172 27.14 8.82 -12.28
N ASP A 173 25.95 8.60 -11.75
CA ASP A 173 25.25 7.32 -11.92
C ASP A 173 24.68 7.20 -13.33
N VAL A 174 24.60 5.95 -13.80
CA VAL A 174 24.09 5.61 -15.12
C VAL A 174 22.76 4.89 -14.96
N PRO A 175 21.62 5.50 -15.38
CA PRO A 175 20.34 4.83 -15.38
C PRO A 175 20.29 3.76 -16.47
N VAL A 176 19.88 2.55 -16.09
CA VAL A 176 19.71 1.38 -16.96
C VAL A 176 18.26 0.92 -16.85
N PHE A 177 17.60 0.64 -17.96
CA PHE A 177 16.26 0.08 -17.93
C PHE A 177 16.30 -1.40 -17.54
N THR A 178 15.48 -1.77 -16.57
CA THR A 178 15.25 -3.17 -16.17
C THR A 178 14.04 -3.79 -16.87
N LYS A 179 13.18 -2.96 -17.45
CA LYS A 179 11.97 -3.36 -18.17
C LYS A 179 11.96 -2.74 -19.55
N ASP A 180 11.32 -3.42 -20.50
CA ASP A 180 11.20 -2.94 -21.86
C ASP A 180 10.39 -1.63 -21.91
N LYS A 181 10.86 -0.68 -22.72
CA LYS A 181 10.24 0.64 -22.88
C LYS A 181 8.82 0.55 -23.45
N GLU A 182 8.51 -0.55 -24.13
CA GLU A 182 7.28 -0.77 -24.90
C GLU A 182 6.07 -1.15 -24.03
N ASP A 183 6.31 -1.66 -22.81
CA ASP A 183 5.24 -2.00 -21.85
C ASP A 183 4.58 -0.75 -21.22
N PHE A 184 5.21 0.42 -21.38
CA PHE A 184 4.77 1.65 -20.74
C PHE A 184 4.11 2.60 -21.74
N PHE A 185 2.81 2.88 -21.54
CA PHE A 185 2.05 3.84 -22.35
C PHE A 185 2.65 5.25 -22.26
N SER A 186 3.45 5.63 -23.26
CA SER A 186 4.18 6.92 -23.33
C SER A 186 3.30 8.16 -23.09
N SER A 187 2.02 8.09 -23.46
CA SER A 187 1.08 9.22 -23.34
C SER A 187 0.69 9.60 -21.90
N GLN A 188 0.87 8.71 -20.91
CA GLN A 188 0.52 9.00 -19.50
C GLN A 188 1.71 9.51 -18.67
N TRP A 189 2.89 9.61 -19.29
CA TRP A 189 4.10 10.07 -18.61
C TRP A 189 4.18 11.59 -18.54
N ASP A 190 4.76 12.08 -17.45
CA ASP A 190 5.09 13.50 -17.32
C ASP A 190 6.05 13.97 -18.43
N LEU A 191 5.91 15.23 -18.84
CA LEU A 191 6.70 15.83 -19.93
C LEU A 191 8.22 15.68 -19.72
N THR A 192 8.68 15.86 -18.48
CA THR A 192 10.10 15.71 -18.10
C THR A 192 10.57 14.27 -18.32
N THR A 193 9.75 13.30 -17.95
CA THR A 193 10.08 11.88 -18.13
C THR A 193 10.11 11.50 -19.61
N GLN A 194 9.18 12.03 -20.41
CA GLN A 194 9.18 11.84 -21.86
C GLN A 194 10.42 12.42 -22.55
N GLN A 195 10.92 13.56 -22.08
CA GLN A 195 12.14 14.17 -22.62
C GLN A 195 13.41 13.40 -22.22
N ILE A 196 13.43 12.81 -21.02
CA ILE A 196 14.60 12.09 -20.49
C ILE A 196 14.67 10.65 -21.04
N LEU A 197 13.53 9.98 -21.26
CA LEU A 197 13.46 8.56 -21.66
C LEU A 197 14.29 8.17 -22.90
N PRO A 198 14.35 8.98 -23.99
CA PRO A 198 15.14 8.67 -25.17
C PRO A 198 16.64 8.61 -24.90
N TYR A 199 17.10 9.40 -23.91
CA TYR A 199 18.53 9.53 -23.59
C TYR A 199 19.01 8.49 -22.58
N ILE A 200 18.10 7.77 -21.91
CA ILE A 200 18.45 6.64 -21.05
C ILE A 200 18.75 5.43 -21.94
N ASP A 201 20.04 5.15 -22.13
CA ASP A 201 20.57 4.07 -22.98
C ASP A 201 21.57 3.16 -22.22
N GLY A 202 21.66 3.31 -20.89
CA GLY A 202 22.53 2.49 -20.05
C GLY A 202 24.02 2.80 -20.09
N PHE A 203 24.45 3.84 -20.84
CA PHE A 203 25.84 4.30 -20.90
C PHE A 203 26.05 5.77 -20.49
N ARG A 204 25.02 6.61 -20.65
CA ARG A 204 25.08 8.04 -20.31
C ARG A 204 24.79 8.25 -18.83
N HIS A 205 25.62 9.04 -18.16
CA HIS A 205 25.38 9.46 -16.78
C HIS A 205 24.36 10.61 -16.71
N VAL A 206 23.82 10.86 -15.53
CA VAL A 206 22.78 11.89 -15.30
C VAL A 206 23.16 13.28 -15.83
N GLN A 207 24.41 13.73 -15.65
CA GLN A 207 24.84 15.04 -16.18
C GLN A 207 24.78 15.11 -17.72
N LYS A 208 25.21 14.06 -18.43
CA LYS A 208 25.12 14.00 -19.91
C LYS A 208 23.67 14.02 -20.37
N ILE A 209 22.80 13.29 -19.66
CA ILE A 209 21.36 13.26 -19.96
C ILE A 209 20.76 14.66 -19.77
N SER A 210 21.13 15.36 -18.69
CA SER A 210 20.70 16.74 -18.44
C SER A 210 21.15 17.71 -19.55
N ALA A 211 22.39 17.57 -20.03
CA ALA A 211 22.91 18.40 -21.12
C ALA A 211 22.24 18.13 -22.47
N GLU A 212 21.94 16.86 -22.80
CA GLU A 212 21.27 16.49 -24.06
C GLU A 212 19.76 16.77 -24.05
N ALA A 213 19.12 16.66 -22.88
CA ALA A 213 17.70 16.94 -22.73
C ALA A 213 17.38 18.43 -22.53
N ASP A 214 18.40 19.28 -22.28
CA ASP A 214 18.25 20.70 -21.92
C ASP A 214 17.33 20.89 -20.69
N VAL A 215 17.46 20.01 -19.69
CA VAL A 215 16.71 20.03 -18.44
C VAL A 215 17.66 20.21 -17.28
N GLU A 216 17.26 20.99 -16.27
CA GLU A 216 18.07 21.20 -15.06
C GLU A 216 18.44 19.87 -14.37
N LEU A 217 19.70 19.72 -13.98
CA LEU A 217 20.25 18.51 -13.36
C LEU A 217 19.45 18.04 -12.14
N ASN A 218 19.00 18.96 -11.29
CA ASN A 218 18.17 18.61 -10.12
C ASN A 218 16.85 17.94 -10.52
N LEU A 219 16.20 18.40 -11.59
CA LEU A 219 14.95 17.83 -12.07
C LEU A 219 15.17 16.45 -12.68
N VAL A 220 16.26 16.27 -13.44
CA VAL A 220 16.64 14.95 -13.97
C VAL A 220 16.93 13.96 -12.83
N ARG A 221 17.61 14.41 -11.76
CA ARG A 221 17.88 13.59 -10.57
C ARG A 221 16.59 13.12 -9.91
N ILE A 222 15.62 14.02 -9.70
CA ILE A 222 14.32 13.69 -9.11
C ILE A 222 13.53 12.74 -10.03
N ALA A 223 13.53 12.98 -11.33
CA ALA A 223 12.85 12.13 -12.31
C ALA A 223 13.43 10.71 -12.31
N ILE A 224 14.75 10.55 -12.34
CA ILE A 224 15.42 9.24 -12.26
C ILE A 224 15.17 8.59 -10.90
N GLN A 225 15.16 9.34 -9.80
CA GLN A 225 14.86 8.82 -8.47
C GLN A 225 13.42 8.28 -8.39
N ASN A 226 12.46 8.96 -9.01
CA ASN A 226 11.09 8.47 -9.14
C ASN A 226 11.00 7.21 -10.02
N LEU A 227 11.72 7.19 -11.16
CA LEU A 227 11.80 6.00 -12.02
C LEU A 227 12.41 4.78 -11.28
N LEU A 228 13.39 5.04 -10.42
CA LEU A 228 14.02 4.05 -9.54
C LEU A 228 13.03 3.54 -8.49
N TYR A 229 12.24 4.42 -7.89
CA TYR A 229 11.16 4.04 -6.96
C TYR A 229 10.10 3.14 -7.64
N TYR A 230 9.75 3.44 -8.89
CA TYR A 230 8.85 2.60 -9.68
C TYR A 230 9.52 1.34 -10.26
N GLY A 231 10.82 1.14 -10.05
CA GLY A 231 11.56 -0.04 -10.50
C GLY A 231 11.63 -0.16 -12.02
N VAL A 232 11.55 0.97 -12.72
CA VAL A 232 11.67 1.07 -14.19
C VAL A 232 13.15 1.17 -14.57
N VAL A 233 13.94 1.79 -13.70
CA VAL A 233 15.36 2.07 -13.92
C VAL A 233 16.15 1.54 -12.72
N THR A 234 17.31 0.95 -12.96
CA THR A 234 18.36 0.69 -11.98
C THR A 234 19.55 1.61 -12.20
N LEU A 235 20.30 1.90 -11.14
CA LEU A 235 21.52 2.69 -11.22
C LEU A 235 22.71 1.75 -11.35
N ALA A 236 23.52 1.98 -12.39
CA ALA A 236 24.83 1.38 -12.55
C ALA A 236 25.91 2.43 -12.31
N SER A 237 27.03 2.04 -11.71
CA SER A 237 28.20 2.90 -11.61
C SER A 237 28.87 3.04 -12.98
N ILE A 238 29.39 4.23 -13.28
CA ILE A 238 30.13 4.46 -14.51
C ILE A 238 31.38 3.58 -14.59
N LEU A 239 31.47 2.79 -15.66
CA LEU A 239 32.62 1.96 -15.98
C LEU A 239 33.61 2.80 -16.80
N GLN A 240 34.64 3.32 -16.14
CA GLN A 240 35.79 3.97 -16.77
C GLN A 240 36.85 2.93 -17.14
N TYR A 241 37.23 2.87 -18.42
CA TYR A 241 38.23 1.92 -18.95
C TYR A 241 39.63 2.08 -18.33
N SER A 242 39.92 3.22 -17.70
CA SER A 242 41.20 3.50 -17.04
C SER A 242 41.30 2.93 -15.63
N ASN A 243 40.20 2.50 -15.02
CA ASN A 243 40.19 1.98 -13.65
C ASN A 243 40.31 0.45 -13.63
N VAL A 244 40.95 -0.05 -12.58
CA VAL A 244 40.99 -1.48 -12.26
C VAL A 244 39.83 -1.79 -11.31
N TYR A 245 38.96 -2.73 -11.69
CA TYR A 245 37.81 -3.12 -10.90
C TYR A 245 38.05 -4.46 -10.20
N CYS A 246 37.70 -4.53 -8.92
CA CYS A 246 37.68 -5.79 -8.17
C CYS A 246 36.23 -6.33 -8.17
N PRO A 247 36.01 -7.62 -8.46
CA PRO A 247 34.69 -8.22 -8.40
C PRO A 247 34.13 -8.15 -6.97
N THR A 248 32.89 -7.66 -6.85
CA THR A 248 32.16 -7.71 -5.58
C THR A 248 31.81 -9.16 -5.23
N PRO A 249 31.66 -9.52 -3.94
CA PRO A 249 31.28 -10.87 -3.53
C PRO A 249 29.95 -11.35 -4.14
N LYS A 250 29.07 -10.42 -4.54
CA LYS A 250 27.83 -10.71 -5.29
C LYS A 250 28.02 -11.41 -6.63
N VAL A 251 29.24 -11.41 -7.19
CA VAL A 251 29.55 -12.17 -8.41
C VAL A 251 29.54 -13.68 -8.14
N GLN A 252 29.79 -14.10 -6.89
CA GLN A 252 29.68 -15.52 -6.50
C GLN A 252 28.23 -15.99 -6.58
N ASP A 253 27.29 -15.17 -6.11
CA ASP A 253 25.85 -15.45 -6.22
C ASP A 253 25.39 -15.65 -7.69
N LEU A 254 25.99 -14.90 -8.63
CA LEU A 254 25.73 -15.06 -10.07
C LEU A 254 26.34 -16.35 -10.65
N VAL A 255 27.42 -16.86 -10.09
CA VAL A 255 28.02 -18.15 -10.50
C VAL A 255 27.18 -19.32 -10.00
N ASP A 256 26.57 -19.18 -8.83
CA ASP A 256 25.78 -20.25 -8.20
C ASP A 256 24.35 -20.34 -8.75
N ASP A 257 23.74 -19.22 -9.16
CA ASP A 257 22.35 -19.16 -9.59
C ASP A 257 22.17 -19.23 -11.11
N LYS A 258 21.72 -20.38 -11.62
CA LYS A 258 21.50 -20.61 -13.07
C LYS A 258 20.43 -19.72 -13.69
N SER A 259 19.43 -19.33 -12.90
CA SER A 259 18.34 -18.47 -13.38
C SER A 259 18.83 -17.06 -13.69
N LEU A 260 19.68 -16.53 -12.80
CA LEU A 260 20.33 -15.25 -12.95
C LEU A 260 21.32 -15.25 -14.12
N GLN A 261 21.99 -16.38 -14.37
CA GLN A 261 22.87 -16.56 -15.53
C GLN A 261 22.10 -16.47 -16.85
N GLU A 262 20.95 -17.13 -16.95
CA GLU A 262 20.09 -17.08 -18.14
C GLU A 262 19.55 -15.66 -18.39
N GLU A 263 19.13 -14.93 -17.34
CA GLU A 263 18.68 -13.53 -17.44
C GLU A 263 19.83 -12.58 -17.78
N CYS A 264 21.03 -12.80 -17.24
CA CYS A 264 22.20 -12.02 -17.63
C CYS A 264 22.64 -12.35 -19.07
N LEU A 265 22.55 -13.60 -19.51
CA LEU A 265 22.82 -13.99 -20.89
C LEU A 265 21.80 -13.36 -21.83
N SER A 266 20.51 -13.35 -21.52
CA SER A 266 19.51 -12.67 -22.36
C SER A 266 19.72 -11.16 -22.41
N TYR A 267 20.18 -10.54 -21.31
CA TYR A 267 20.51 -9.11 -21.26
C TYR A 267 21.78 -8.74 -22.04
N VAL A 268 22.84 -9.55 -21.94
CA VAL A 268 24.13 -9.32 -22.62
C VAL A 268 24.07 -9.70 -24.09
N THR A 269 23.29 -10.72 -24.43
CA THR A 269 23.04 -11.12 -25.82
C THR A 269 22.03 -10.16 -26.42
N LYS A 270 22.45 -8.93 -26.73
CA LYS A 270 21.70 -8.11 -27.68
C LYS A 270 21.50 -8.96 -28.93
N GLN A 271 20.24 -9.21 -29.30
CA GLN A 271 19.91 -9.61 -30.66
C GLN A 271 20.53 -8.54 -31.56
N GLY A 272 21.54 -8.94 -32.33
CA GLY A 272 22.19 -8.04 -33.27
C GLY A 272 21.15 -7.43 -34.21
N ASN A 273 21.29 -6.13 -34.47
CA ASN A 273 20.70 -5.50 -35.65
C ASN A 273 21.03 -6.29 -36.91
#